data_AF-A0A6P7G708-F1
#
_entry.id   AF-A0A6P7G708-F1
#
_cell.length_a   1.000
_cell.length_b   1.000
_cell.length_c   1.000
_cell.angle_alpha   90.00
_cell.angle_beta   90.00
_cell.angle_gamma   90.00
#
_symmetry.space_group_name_H-M   'P 1'
#
loop_
_entity.id
_entity.type
_entity.pdbx_description
1 polymer ?
#
loop_
_entity_poly.entity_id
_entity_poly.type
_entity_poly.pdbx_seq_one_letter_code
_entity_poly.pdbx_strand_id
1 'polypeptide(L)'
;MFLINDTTSRIFGILRVFRLLRSLRPLRVINRAPGLKLVVQTLLSSLRPIGNIVLICCTFFIIFGILGVQLFKGSFYYCVAENLTGIETKDDCIAKGYNWKNQKYNFDDLVQALMSLFVLSSRDGWVNIMYTGLDAVGVDRQPKVNYSEWRLLYFIAFILLVGFFVLNMFVGVVVENFHRCREEQEKEEKIRKAAKRALQMEKRRRKMNELPYYIDYPPWRLEIHKIVTSKYFDLAIALVIGLNVITMATERYHMPDYWEYALRIFNYFFTAVFILESTMKLVALGIKIYVKDKWNLLDVAIVILSVVGIVIEEIVQDLKIIPINPTIIRVLRVMRIARVLKLLKMAKGIRALLDTVMQALPQVGNLGLLFFLLFFIFAALGVELFGRLDCSCTPCQGLGEHAHFQNFGMAFLTLFRVATGDNWNGIMKDTLDDEHCDHGDDCINNCCISPIIAPIFFVIFVLMAQFVLVNVVVAVLMKHLEESHKQLEDEHDMDVQLEREFVEKQERNARELYLALQADQECQAQQKKTLVKVRF
;
A
#
# COMPACT_ATOMS: atom_id res chain seq x y z
N MET A 1 13.64 16.36 56.00
CA MET A 1 12.69 16.69 54.92
C MET A 1 13.17 16.24 53.52
N PHE A 2 14.25 15.45 53.38
CA PHE A 2 14.79 15.02 52.08
C PHE A 2 14.48 13.56 51.67
N LEU A 3 13.89 12.75 52.56
CA LEU A 3 13.60 11.33 52.28
C LEU A 3 12.16 11.04 51.82
N ILE A 4 11.30 12.07 51.73
CA ILE A 4 9.88 11.90 51.36
C ILE A 4 9.65 12.20 49.87
N ASN A 5 10.42 13.10 49.24
CA ASN A 5 10.25 13.46 47.82
C ASN A 5 10.51 12.32 46.84
N ASP A 6 11.47 11.43 47.15
CA ASP A 6 11.90 10.38 46.21
C ASP A 6 10.91 9.19 46.12
N THR A 7 10.02 9.07 47.12
CA THR A 7 8.92 8.09 47.09
C THR A 7 7.67 8.66 46.42
N THR A 8 7.42 9.97 46.56
CA THR A 8 6.29 10.62 45.88
C THR A 8 6.50 10.70 44.38
N SER A 9 7.72 11.02 43.91
CA SER A 9 8.08 11.05 42.48
C SER A 9 7.88 9.68 41.80
N ARG A 10 8.28 8.57 42.45
CA ARG A 10 8.03 7.20 41.95
C ARG A 10 6.55 6.86 41.90
N ILE A 11 5.76 7.26 42.90
CA ILE A 11 4.31 7.04 42.92
C ILE A 11 3.62 7.85 41.81
N PHE A 12 4.01 9.11 41.58
CA PHE A 12 3.50 9.92 40.47
C PHE A 12 3.91 9.37 39.09
N GLY A 13 5.11 8.80 38.97
CA GLY A 13 5.56 8.05 37.79
C GLY A 13 4.71 6.80 37.53
N ILE A 14 4.42 6.01 38.57
CA ILE A 14 3.53 4.83 38.49
C ILE A 14 2.10 5.25 38.11
N LEU A 15 1.57 6.33 38.68
CA LEU A 15 0.25 6.88 38.33
C LEU A 15 0.19 7.45 36.91
N ARG A 16 1.30 7.94 36.35
CA ARG A 16 1.42 8.24 34.92
C ARG A 16 1.29 6.96 34.09
N VAL A 17 1.98 5.87 34.46
CA VAL A 17 1.85 4.56 33.77
C VAL A 17 0.41 4.02 33.82
N PHE A 18 -0.30 4.13 34.94
CA PHE A 18 -1.72 3.75 35.01
C PHE A 18 -2.64 4.67 34.19
N ARG A 19 -2.29 5.96 34.01
CA ARG A 19 -2.98 6.85 33.08
C ARG A 19 -2.74 6.44 31.62
N LEU A 20 -1.54 5.98 31.28
CA LEU A 20 -1.22 5.45 29.95
C LEU A 20 -2.09 4.26 29.58
N LEU A 21 -2.52 3.41 30.53
CA LEU A 21 -3.45 2.29 30.25
C LEU A 21 -4.81 2.74 29.67
N ARG A 22 -5.18 4.01 29.79
CA ARG A 22 -6.39 4.56 29.14
C ARG A 22 -6.29 4.54 27.61
N SER A 23 -5.09 4.57 27.05
CA SER A 23 -4.86 4.44 25.60
C SER A 23 -5.25 3.06 25.07
N LEU A 24 -5.38 2.04 25.94
CA LEU A 24 -5.77 0.67 25.59
C LEU A 24 -7.31 0.48 25.49
N ARG A 25 -8.11 1.49 25.85
CA ARG A 25 -9.59 1.44 25.71
C ARG A 25 -10.09 1.05 24.32
N PRO A 26 -9.47 1.47 23.20
CA PRO A 26 -9.85 1.06 21.85
C PRO A 26 -9.82 -0.45 21.62
N LEU A 27 -9.08 -1.24 22.42
CA LEU A 27 -9.09 -2.71 22.31
C LEU A 27 -10.49 -3.32 22.49
N ARG A 28 -11.43 -2.62 23.14
CA ARG A 28 -12.84 -3.05 23.24
C ARG A 28 -13.54 -3.17 21.88
N VAL A 29 -13.03 -2.50 20.84
CA VAL A 29 -13.55 -2.58 19.46
C VAL A 29 -13.36 -3.99 18.89
N ILE A 30 -12.33 -4.74 19.32
CA ILE A 30 -12.08 -6.13 18.89
C ILE A 30 -13.29 -7.02 19.16
N ASN A 31 -13.96 -6.84 20.31
CA ASN A 31 -15.14 -7.64 20.66
C ASN A 31 -16.42 -7.19 19.95
N ARG A 32 -16.44 -5.99 19.34
CA ARG A 32 -17.60 -5.45 18.61
C ARG A 32 -17.55 -5.72 17.12
N ALA A 33 -16.35 -5.85 16.54
CA ALA A 33 -16.16 -6.11 15.12
C ALA A 33 -15.76 -7.58 14.88
N PRO A 34 -16.64 -8.44 14.33
CA PRO A 34 -16.37 -9.87 14.17
C PRO A 34 -15.17 -10.15 13.24
N GLY A 35 -14.98 -9.33 12.20
CA GLY A 35 -13.81 -9.42 11.33
C GLY A 35 -12.50 -9.13 12.05
N LEU A 36 -12.47 -8.13 12.95
CA LEU A 36 -11.30 -7.79 13.75
C LEU A 36 -10.97 -8.89 14.78
N LYS A 37 -12.00 -9.47 15.40
CA LYS A 37 -11.86 -10.60 16.33
C LYS A 37 -11.17 -11.79 15.68
N LEU A 38 -11.60 -12.15 14.46
CA LEU A 38 -10.99 -13.25 13.70
C LEU A 38 -9.51 -12.97 13.46
N VAL A 39 -9.16 -11.77 12.96
CA VAL A 39 -7.75 -11.41 12.70
C VAL A 39 -6.90 -11.50 13.97
N VAL A 40 -7.37 -10.94 15.09
CA VAL A 40 -6.62 -10.98 16.36
C VAL A 40 -6.42 -12.42 16.84
N GLN A 41 -7.44 -13.27 16.73
CA GLN A 41 -7.31 -14.69 17.09
C GLN A 41 -6.29 -15.42 16.21
N THR A 42 -6.31 -15.16 14.90
CA THR A 42 -5.32 -15.70 13.95
C THR A 42 -3.90 -15.26 14.31
N LEU A 43 -3.70 -13.99 14.68
CA LEU A 43 -2.39 -13.47 15.13
C LEU A 43 -1.94 -14.12 16.44
N LEU A 44 -2.81 -14.20 17.44
CA LEU A 44 -2.49 -14.84 18.72
C LEU A 44 -2.11 -16.32 18.54
N SER A 45 -2.79 -17.01 17.63
CA SER A 45 -2.49 -18.42 17.34
C SER A 45 -1.17 -18.62 16.58
N SER A 46 -0.64 -17.54 15.95
CA SER A 46 0.68 -17.52 15.31
C SER A 46 1.81 -17.32 16.32
N LEU A 47 1.54 -16.77 17.50
CA LEU A 47 2.60 -16.44 18.47
C LEU A 47 3.37 -17.68 18.95
N ARG A 48 2.73 -18.84 19.01
CA ARG A 48 3.36 -20.08 19.48
C ARG A 48 4.49 -20.57 18.54
N PRO A 49 4.28 -20.76 17.23
CA PRO A 49 5.37 -21.12 16.32
C PRO A 49 6.43 -20.00 16.21
N ILE A 50 6.04 -18.72 16.30
CA ILE A 50 6.98 -17.59 16.33
C ILE A 50 7.92 -17.70 17.53
N GLY A 51 7.41 -18.04 18.72
CA GLY A 51 8.21 -18.11 19.93
C GLY A 51 9.43 -19.04 19.81
N ASN A 52 9.29 -20.17 19.13
CA ASN A 52 10.40 -21.11 18.90
C ASN A 52 11.50 -20.49 18.04
N ILE A 53 11.12 -19.72 17.02
CA ILE A 53 12.11 -19.15 16.09
C ILE A 53 12.71 -17.87 16.65
N VAL A 54 11.93 -17.07 17.38
CA VAL A 54 12.45 -15.95 18.18
C VAL A 54 13.51 -16.45 19.17
N LEU A 55 13.33 -17.61 19.79
CA LEU A 55 14.33 -18.20 20.67
C LEU A 55 15.66 -18.47 19.92
N ILE A 56 15.60 -19.06 18.72
CA ILE A 56 16.76 -19.30 17.86
C ILE A 56 17.44 -17.98 17.48
N CYS A 57 16.65 -16.97 17.05
CA CYS A 57 17.17 -15.64 16.74
C CYS A 57 17.86 -15.00 17.96
N CYS A 58 17.24 -15.08 19.14
CA CYS A 58 17.83 -14.58 20.38
C CYS A 58 19.19 -15.23 20.68
N THR A 59 19.34 -16.55 20.44
CA THR A 59 20.63 -17.23 20.59
C THR A 59 21.69 -16.63 19.66
N PHE A 60 21.38 -16.43 18.38
CA PHE A 60 22.32 -15.79 17.44
C PHE A 60 22.64 -14.34 17.84
N PHE A 61 21.65 -13.58 18.28
CA PHE A 61 21.84 -12.21 18.76
C PHE A 61 22.76 -12.15 19.98
N ILE A 62 22.62 -13.08 20.93
CA ILE A 62 23.51 -13.16 22.10
C ILE A 62 24.92 -13.52 21.67
N ILE A 63 25.11 -14.49 20.77
CA ILE A 63 26.44 -14.89 20.28
C ILE A 63 27.14 -13.70 19.59
N PHE A 64 26.45 -13.05 18.65
CA PHE A 64 27.00 -11.88 17.95
C PHE A 64 27.15 -10.66 18.87
N GLY A 65 26.29 -10.53 19.88
CA GLY A 65 26.37 -9.48 20.89
C GLY A 65 27.62 -9.62 21.74
N ILE A 66 27.88 -10.82 22.27
CA ILE A 66 29.11 -11.12 23.03
C ILE A 66 30.34 -10.90 22.14
N LEU A 67 30.31 -11.40 20.90
CA LEU A 67 31.40 -11.19 19.94
C LEU A 67 31.64 -9.69 19.68
N GLY A 68 30.58 -8.92 19.44
CA GLY A 68 30.63 -7.49 19.22
C GLY A 68 31.22 -6.73 20.42
N VAL A 69 30.80 -7.07 21.63
CA VAL A 69 31.37 -6.49 22.86
C VAL A 69 32.87 -6.77 22.94
N GLN A 70 33.33 -7.99 22.63
CA GLN A 70 34.76 -8.28 22.67
C GLN A 70 35.56 -7.54 21.59
N LEU A 71 34.96 -7.27 20.42
CA LEU A 71 35.61 -6.57 19.32
C LEU A 71 35.64 -5.05 19.50
N PHE A 72 34.61 -4.47 20.11
CA PHE A 72 34.35 -3.03 20.01
C PHE A 72 34.19 -2.29 21.36
N LYS A 73 34.15 -2.98 22.51
CA LYS A 73 33.97 -2.32 23.82
C LYS A 73 34.92 -1.14 24.02
N GLY A 74 34.39 0.01 24.40
CA GLY A 74 35.14 1.23 24.69
C GLY A 74 35.78 1.90 23.47
N SER A 75 35.58 1.39 22.25
CA SER A 75 36.24 1.90 21.04
C SER A 75 35.37 2.84 20.19
N PHE A 76 34.10 3.01 20.56
CA PHE A 76 33.12 3.84 19.83
C PHE A 76 33.05 5.28 20.32
N TYR A 77 34.00 5.70 21.15
CA TYR A 77 34.09 7.09 21.59
C TYR A 77 34.76 7.97 20.53
N TYR A 78 34.38 9.23 20.49
CA TYR A 78 34.95 10.23 19.58
C TYR A 78 34.93 11.63 20.20
N CYS A 79 35.88 12.46 19.77
CA CYS A 79 35.92 13.87 20.13
C CYS A 79 34.94 14.69 19.27
N VAL A 80 34.15 15.56 19.89
CA VAL A 80 33.24 16.49 19.22
C VAL A 80 33.90 17.86 19.12
N ALA A 81 34.35 18.23 17.91
CA ALA A 81 34.96 19.53 17.61
C ALA A 81 34.80 19.90 16.12
N GLU A 82 34.84 21.19 15.79
CA GLU A 82 34.89 21.67 14.40
C GLU A 82 36.24 21.38 13.73
N ASN A 83 37.33 21.39 14.52
CA ASN A 83 38.67 21.09 14.04
C ASN A 83 39.33 19.98 14.87
N LEU A 84 39.53 18.83 14.24
CA LEU A 84 40.12 17.62 14.83
C LEU A 84 41.64 17.52 14.63
N THR A 85 42.31 18.55 14.10
CA THR A 85 43.76 18.48 13.84
C THR A 85 44.56 18.27 15.13
N GLY A 86 45.41 17.24 15.14
CA GLY A 86 46.29 16.91 16.26
C GLY A 86 45.56 16.41 17.52
N ILE A 87 44.44 15.69 17.34
CA ILE A 87 43.75 14.96 18.41
C ILE A 87 43.85 13.48 18.08
N GLU A 88 44.66 12.73 18.84
CA GLU A 88 44.79 11.28 18.65
C GLU A 88 44.19 10.49 19.80
N THR A 89 44.16 11.08 20.99
CA THR A 89 43.68 10.45 22.22
C THR A 89 42.58 11.25 22.90
N LYS A 90 41.87 10.61 23.84
CA LYS A 90 40.90 11.26 24.72
C LYS A 90 41.53 12.42 25.50
N ASP A 91 42.75 12.26 25.99
CA ASP A 91 43.43 13.28 26.78
C ASP A 91 43.71 14.54 25.94
N ASP A 92 44.05 14.37 24.65
CA ASP A 92 44.20 15.51 23.72
C ASP A 92 42.89 16.27 23.49
N CYS A 93 41.77 15.53 23.42
CA CYS A 93 40.44 16.11 23.25
C CYS A 93 40.06 16.96 24.46
N ILE A 94 40.24 16.41 25.67
CA ILE A 94 39.92 17.09 26.93
C ILE A 94 40.88 18.27 27.17
N ALA A 95 42.16 18.12 26.85
CA ALA A 95 43.16 19.19 26.99
C ALA A 95 42.85 20.41 26.12
N LYS A 96 42.18 20.22 24.97
CA LYS A 96 41.70 21.30 24.10
C LYS A 96 40.32 21.84 24.50
N GLY A 97 39.72 21.33 25.58
CA GLY A 97 38.39 21.75 26.04
C GLY A 97 37.24 21.21 25.21
N TYR A 98 37.44 20.13 24.45
CA TYR A 98 36.40 19.49 23.65
C TYR A 98 35.74 18.33 24.41
N ASN A 99 34.56 17.93 23.93
CA ASN A 99 33.77 16.88 24.55
C ASN A 99 34.08 15.50 23.95
N TRP A 100 34.50 14.56 24.79
CA TRP A 100 34.69 13.15 24.43
C TRP A 100 33.37 12.39 24.62
N LYS A 101 32.67 12.07 23.53
CA LYS A 101 31.34 11.47 23.57
C LYS A 101 31.34 10.03 23.05
N ASN A 102 30.47 9.21 23.62
CA ASN A 102 30.22 7.87 23.09
C ASN A 102 29.13 7.91 22.02
N GLN A 103 29.16 6.94 21.10
CA GLN A 103 28.03 6.72 20.21
C GLN A 103 26.86 6.13 20.98
N LYS A 104 25.62 6.57 20.65
CA LYS A 104 24.40 6.07 21.29
C LYS A 104 24.15 4.59 20.96
N TYR A 105 24.51 4.16 19.74
CA TYR A 105 24.56 2.75 19.36
C TYR A 105 26.01 2.27 19.48
N ASN A 106 26.29 1.53 20.55
CA ASN A 106 27.62 1.01 20.85
C ASN A 106 27.57 -0.47 21.29
N PHE A 107 28.74 -1.00 21.62
CA PHE A 107 28.95 -2.39 22.04
C PHE A 107 29.70 -2.45 23.39
N ASP A 108 29.47 -1.50 24.28
CA ASP A 108 30.16 -1.45 25.57
C ASP A 108 29.68 -2.55 26.54
N ASP A 109 28.39 -2.86 26.48
CA ASP A 109 27.75 -3.94 27.22
C ASP A 109 26.81 -4.76 26.31
N LEU A 110 26.38 -5.92 26.81
CA LEU A 110 25.52 -6.83 26.04
C LEU A 110 24.17 -6.21 25.67
N VAL A 111 23.57 -5.38 26.52
CA VAL A 111 22.25 -4.79 26.26
C VAL A 111 22.35 -3.74 25.16
N GLN A 112 23.38 -2.88 25.21
CA GLN A 112 23.66 -1.91 24.14
C GLN A 112 24.05 -2.60 22.84
N ALA A 113 24.85 -3.67 22.90
CA ALA A 113 25.16 -4.49 21.74
C ALA A 113 23.90 -5.10 21.13
N LEU A 114 22.99 -5.65 21.93
CA LEU A 114 21.70 -6.18 21.45
C LEU A 114 20.82 -5.10 20.81
N MET A 115 20.84 -3.87 21.34
CA MET A 115 20.15 -2.72 20.74
C MET A 115 20.74 -2.36 19.37
N SER A 116 22.06 -2.25 19.29
CA SER A 116 22.79 -1.98 18.04
C SER A 116 22.54 -3.09 17.01
N LEU A 117 22.55 -4.37 17.43
CA LEU A 117 22.24 -5.52 16.58
C LEU A 117 20.78 -5.56 16.12
N PHE A 118 19.84 -5.12 16.97
CA PHE A 118 18.45 -4.98 16.56
C PHE A 118 18.30 -3.95 15.44
N VAL A 119 18.93 -2.78 15.57
CA VAL A 119 18.97 -1.76 14.50
C VAL A 119 19.59 -2.35 13.23
N LEU A 120 20.76 -3.01 13.33
CA LEU A 120 21.41 -3.69 12.21
C LEU A 120 20.50 -4.73 11.52
N SER A 121 19.72 -5.49 12.30
CA SER A 121 18.80 -6.52 11.77
C SER A 121 17.63 -5.94 10.97
N SER A 122 17.23 -4.70 11.28
CA SER A 122 16.15 -4.00 10.57
C SER A 122 16.56 -3.49 9.18
N ARG A 123 17.87 -3.54 8.85
CA ARG A 123 18.47 -2.97 7.62
C ARG A 123 18.27 -1.46 7.45
N ASP A 124 17.83 -0.77 8.49
CA ASP A 124 17.78 0.69 8.56
C ASP A 124 18.86 1.19 9.53
N GLY A 125 19.54 2.30 9.20
CA GLY A 125 20.62 2.88 10.01
C GLY A 125 21.92 2.05 10.13
N TRP A 126 21.98 0.85 9.55
CA TRP A 126 23.11 -0.08 9.70
C TRP A 126 24.45 0.46 9.18
N VAL A 127 24.40 1.30 8.13
CA VAL A 127 25.59 1.87 7.48
C VAL A 127 26.41 2.73 8.45
N ASN A 128 25.73 3.55 9.26
CA ASN A 128 26.39 4.43 10.23
C ASN A 128 27.09 3.64 11.35
N ILE A 129 26.43 2.58 11.86
CA ILE A 129 26.98 1.70 12.89
C ILE A 129 28.19 0.93 12.33
N MET A 130 28.06 0.44 11.10
CA MET A 130 29.13 -0.25 10.39
C MET A 130 30.37 0.65 10.21
N TYR A 131 30.20 1.87 9.67
CA TYR A 131 31.33 2.79 9.50
C TYR A 131 32.00 3.16 10.81
N THR A 132 31.22 3.40 11.88
CA THR A 132 31.75 3.59 13.23
C THR A 132 32.63 2.40 13.65
N GLY A 133 32.19 1.18 13.35
CA GLY A 133 32.96 -0.03 13.60
C GLY A 133 34.23 -0.15 12.76
N LEU A 134 34.23 0.29 11.50
CA LEU A 134 35.42 0.29 10.62
C LEU A 134 36.46 1.32 11.07
N ASP A 135 36.01 2.44 11.63
CA ASP A 135 36.86 3.57 12.01
C ASP A 135 37.43 3.46 13.42
N ALA A 136 36.86 2.60 14.27
CA ALA A 136 37.27 2.46 15.67
C ALA A 136 38.73 2.02 15.82
N VAL A 137 39.61 2.74 16.52
CA VAL A 137 41.03 2.35 16.61
C VAL A 137 41.30 1.48 17.84
N GLY A 138 40.72 1.87 18.97
CA GLY A 138 40.91 1.24 20.27
C GLY A 138 40.33 2.12 21.38
N VAL A 139 40.48 1.69 22.63
CA VAL A 139 39.99 2.44 23.79
C VAL A 139 40.75 3.76 23.94
N ASP A 140 40.02 4.84 24.21
CA ASP A 140 40.53 6.22 24.40
C ASP A 140 41.34 6.79 23.22
N ARG A 141 41.13 6.26 22.00
CA ARG A 141 41.77 6.73 20.77
C ARG A 141 40.73 7.26 19.78
N GLN A 142 41.05 8.39 19.15
CA GLN A 142 40.19 9.00 18.14
C GLN A 142 40.00 8.04 16.95
N PRO A 143 38.77 7.83 16.46
CA PRO A 143 38.52 6.99 15.28
C PRO A 143 39.26 7.54 14.06
N LYS A 144 39.83 6.63 13.27
CA LYS A 144 40.54 6.92 12.02
C LYS A 144 39.78 6.26 10.88
N VAL A 145 39.43 7.05 9.86
CA VAL A 145 38.66 6.58 8.70
C VAL A 145 39.32 5.35 8.09
N ASN A 146 38.56 4.27 7.94
CA ASN A 146 39.00 2.98 7.40
C ASN A 146 40.21 2.35 8.12
N TYR A 147 40.32 2.50 9.44
CA TYR A 147 41.44 1.92 10.20
C TYR A 147 41.54 0.39 10.06
N SER A 148 40.42 -0.31 10.09
CA SER A 148 40.39 -1.77 9.87
C SER A 148 39.14 -2.19 9.11
N GLU A 149 39.33 -2.35 7.80
CA GLU A 149 38.32 -2.77 6.84
C GLU A 149 37.82 -4.19 7.08
N TRP A 150 38.65 -5.07 7.68
CA TRP A 150 38.27 -6.46 7.98
C TRP A 150 37.07 -6.58 8.93
N ARG A 151 36.81 -5.56 9.74
CA ARG A 151 35.66 -5.52 10.66
C ARG A 151 34.32 -5.41 9.91
N LEU A 152 34.35 -5.04 8.63
CA LEU A 152 33.19 -5.15 7.74
C LEU A 152 32.61 -6.57 7.70
N LEU A 153 33.46 -7.60 7.79
CA LEU A 153 33.03 -9.00 7.76
C LEU A 153 32.10 -9.34 8.92
N TYR A 154 32.29 -8.74 10.11
CA TYR A 154 31.40 -8.93 11.25
C TYR A 154 29.98 -8.45 10.92
N PHE A 155 29.85 -7.23 10.41
CA PHE A 155 28.55 -6.63 10.09
C PHE A 155 27.85 -7.35 8.93
N ILE A 156 28.57 -7.65 7.85
CA ILE A 156 28.01 -8.39 6.70
C ILE A 156 27.58 -9.80 7.11
N ALA A 157 28.41 -10.53 7.86
CA ALA A 157 28.08 -11.88 8.33
C ALA A 157 26.82 -11.88 9.21
N PHE A 158 26.71 -10.91 10.13
CA PHE A 158 25.51 -10.75 10.95
C PHE A 158 24.27 -10.46 10.09
N ILE A 159 24.33 -9.49 9.17
CA ILE A 159 23.20 -9.10 8.31
C ILE A 159 22.77 -10.25 7.39
N LEU A 160 23.70 -11.00 6.81
CA LEU A 160 23.37 -12.14 5.95
C LEU A 160 22.73 -13.28 6.77
N LEU A 161 23.32 -13.65 7.90
CA LEU A 161 22.83 -14.74 8.73
C LEU A 161 21.46 -14.39 9.32
N VAL A 162 21.36 -13.28 10.05
CA VAL A 162 20.10 -12.86 10.68
C VAL A 162 19.08 -12.48 9.63
N GLY A 163 19.47 -11.76 8.58
CA GLY A 163 18.56 -11.40 7.50
C GLY A 163 17.93 -12.61 6.80
N PHE A 164 18.68 -13.70 6.62
CA PHE A 164 18.17 -14.96 6.08
C PHE A 164 17.21 -15.64 7.07
N PHE A 165 17.60 -15.81 8.33
CA PHE A 165 16.75 -16.43 9.35
C PHE A 165 15.46 -15.65 9.59
N VAL A 166 15.54 -14.33 9.69
CA VAL A 166 14.40 -13.44 9.94
C VAL A 166 13.42 -13.48 8.76
N LEU A 167 13.91 -13.38 7.52
CA LEU A 167 13.03 -13.49 6.34
C LEU A 167 12.37 -14.87 6.23
N ASN A 168 13.12 -15.95 6.42
CA ASN A 168 12.60 -17.32 6.31
C ASN A 168 11.67 -17.68 7.48
N MET A 169 11.94 -17.17 8.68
CA MET A 169 11.04 -17.27 9.83
C MET A 169 9.71 -16.62 9.50
N PHE A 170 9.74 -15.36 9.04
CA PHE A 170 8.53 -14.60 8.80
C PHE A 170 7.70 -15.20 7.67
N VAL A 171 8.31 -15.56 6.54
CA VAL A 171 7.57 -16.20 5.44
C VAL A 171 7.04 -17.56 5.88
N GLY A 172 7.87 -18.40 6.52
CA GLY A 172 7.47 -19.74 6.94
C GLY A 172 6.30 -19.76 7.91
N VAL A 173 6.35 -18.95 8.97
CA VAL A 173 5.27 -18.92 9.98
C VAL A 173 3.99 -18.31 9.44
N VAL A 174 4.09 -17.24 8.65
CA VAL A 174 2.90 -16.59 8.08
C VAL A 174 2.22 -17.52 7.06
N VAL A 175 3.00 -18.22 6.24
CA VAL A 175 2.50 -19.22 5.29
C VAL A 175 1.87 -20.41 6.03
N GLU A 176 2.51 -20.96 7.05
CA GLU A 176 1.96 -22.07 7.84
C GLU A 176 0.65 -21.67 8.53
N ASN A 177 0.61 -20.50 9.15
CA ASN A 177 -0.61 -20.00 9.80
C ASN A 177 -1.73 -19.71 8.79
N PHE A 178 -1.38 -19.21 7.60
CA PHE A 178 -2.33 -19.03 6.51
C PHE A 178 -2.91 -20.37 6.06
N HIS A 179 -2.07 -21.39 5.81
CA HIS A 179 -2.53 -22.73 5.44
C HIS A 179 -3.48 -23.32 6.49
N ARG A 180 -3.16 -23.21 7.78
CA ARG A 180 -4.01 -23.73 8.86
C ARG A 180 -5.36 -23.04 8.93
N CYS A 181 -5.40 -21.70 8.81
CA CYS A 181 -6.66 -20.95 8.83
C CYS A 181 -7.53 -21.26 7.60
N ARG A 182 -6.90 -21.74 6.52
CA ARG A 182 -7.56 -21.97 5.25
C ARG A 182 -8.16 -23.37 5.11
N GLU A 183 -7.55 -24.40 5.69
CA GLU A 183 -8.11 -25.77 5.65
C GLU A 183 -9.58 -25.83 6.14
N GLU A 184 -9.92 -25.00 7.13
CA GLU A 184 -11.28 -24.88 7.65
C GLU A 184 -12.21 -24.12 6.67
N GLN A 185 -11.72 -23.09 5.99
CA GLN A 185 -12.51 -22.27 5.06
C GLN A 185 -12.68 -22.91 3.67
N GLU A 186 -11.74 -23.74 3.23
CA GLU A 186 -11.70 -24.28 1.87
C GLU A 186 -12.90 -25.20 1.57
N LYS A 187 -13.42 -25.91 2.57
CA LYS A 187 -14.57 -26.80 2.41
C LYS A 187 -15.86 -26.02 2.09
N GLU A 188 -16.13 -24.97 2.86
CA GLU A 188 -17.29 -24.09 2.62
C GLU A 188 -17.12 -23.33 1.30
N GLU A 189 -15.91 -22.87 1.00
CA GLU A 189 -15.62 -22.11 -0.21
C GLU A 189 -15.78 -22.96 -1.49
N LYS A 190 -15.40 -24.25 -1.47
CA LYS A 190 -15.61 -25.19 -2.59
C LYS A 190 -17.10 -25.31 -2.95
N ILE A 191 -17.97 -25.48 -1.95
CA ILE A 191 -19.43 -25.57 -2.15
C ILE A 191 -19.95 -24.25 -2.74
N ARG A 192 -19.54 -23.11 -2.17
CA ARG A 192 -19.96 -21.79 -2.66
C ARG A 192 -19.48 -21.53 -4.09
N LYS A 193 -18.25 -21.94 -4.43
CA LYS A 193 -17.65 -21.80 -5.77
C LYS A 193 -18.40 -22.65 -6.79
N ALA A 194 -18.70 -23.91 -6.47
CA ALA A 194 -19.49 -24.80 -7.34
C ALA A 194 -20.89 -24.21 -7.61
N ALA A 195 -21.57 -23.70 -6.58
CA ALA A 195 -22.86 -23.03 -6.74
C ALA A 195 -22.75 -21.75 -7.62
N LYS A 196 -21.72 -20.93 -7.40
CA LYS A 196 -21.46 -19.72 -8.22
C LYS A 196 -21.16 -20.08 -9.68
N ARG A 197 -20.36 -21.11 -9.93
CA ARG A 197 -20.01 -21.63 -11.26
C ARG A 197 -21.25 -22.13 -11.99
N ALA A 198 -22.10 -22.93 -11.33
CA ALA A 198 -23.37 -23.40 -11.89
C ALA A 198 -24.31 -22.24 -12.24
N LEU A 199 -24.44 -21.24 -11.36
CA LEU A 199 -25.25 -20.04 -11.64
C LEU A 199 -24.68 -19.21 -12.81
N GLN A 200 -23.35 -19.10 -12.91
CA GLN A 200 -22.68 -18.43 -14.03
C GLN A 200 -22.88 -19.17 -15.35
N MET A 201 -22.80 -20.52 -15.36
CA MET A 201 -23.10 -21.36 -16.53
C MET A 201 -24.51 -21.04 -17.03
N GLU A 202 -25.48 -21.10 -16.13
CA GLU A 202 -26.89 -20.88 -16.47
C GLU A 202 -27.14 -19.48 -17.02
N LYS A 203 -26.56 -18.44 -16.40
CA LYS A 203 -26.64 -17.06 -16.89
C LYS A 203 -26.02 -16.90 -18.28
N ARG A 204 -24.88 -17.53 -18.54
CA ARG A 204 -24.24 -17.50 -19.87
C ARG A 204 -25.10 -18.22 -20.90
N ARG A 205 -25.66 -19.39 -20.57
CA ARG A 205 -26.60 -20.12 -21.43
C ARG A 205 -27.85 -19.30 -21.78
N ARG A 206 -28.45 -18.61 -20.81
CA ARG A 206 -29.60 -17.73 -21.04
C ARG A 206 -29.26 -16.59 -21.99
N LYS A 207 -28.13 -15.91 -21.77
CA LYS A 207 -27.65 -14.82 -22.64
C LYS A 207 -27.42 -15.23 -24.09
N MET A 208 -26.95 -16.46 -24.34
CA MET A 208 -26.78 -16.95 -25.72
C MET A 208 -28.11 -17.09 -26.48
N ASN A 209 -29.23 -17.26 -25.76
CA ASN A 209 -30.55 -17.42 -26.35
C ASN A 209 -31.37 -16.12 -26.38
N GLU A 210 -30.87 -15.03 -25.79
CA GLU A 210 -31.54 -13.72 -25.81
C GLU A 210 -31.34 -13.04 -27.17
N LEU A 211 -32.42 -12.51 -27.74
CA LEU A 211 -32.35 -11.71 -28.96
C LEU A 211 -31.48 -10.46 -28.75
N PRO A 212 -30.70 -10.03 -29.74
CA PRO A 212 -29.89 -8.83 -29.62
C PRO A 212 -30.77 -7.60 -29.38
N TYR A 213 -30.41 -6.78 -28.39
CA TYR A 213 -31.20 -5.61 -27.97
C TYR A 213 -31.40 -4.53 -29.05
N TYR A 214 -30.61 -4.58 -30.13
CA TYR A 214 -30.60 -3.62 -31.24
C TYR A 214 -31.46 -4.06 -32.43
N ILE A 215 -32.28 -5.13 -32.29
CA ILE A 215 -33.10 -5.67 -33.38
C ILE A 215 -34.16 -4.67 -33.88
N ASP A 216 -34.70 -3.83 -32.99
CA ASP A 216 -35.74 -2.85 -33.31
C ASP A 216 -35.17 -1.46 -33.68
N TYR A 217 -33.88 -1.36 -34.00
CA TYR A 217 -33.25 -0.05 -34.24
C TYR A 217 -33.55 0.49 -35.63
N PRO A 218 -33.91 1.79 -35.76
CA PRO A 218 -34.03 2.42 -37.07
C PRO A 218 -32.66 2.48 -37.76
N PRO A 219 -32.61 2.54 -39.12
CA PRO A 219 -31.37 2.38 -39.89
C PRO A 219 -30.26 3.34 -39.46
N TRP A 220 -30.59 4.62 -39.22
CA TRP A 220 -29.61 5.63 -38.79
C TRP A 220 -28.98 5.31 -37.43
N ARG A 221 -29.75 4.75 -36.49
CA ARG A 221 -29.26 4.36 -35.16
C ARG A 221 -28.45 3.08 -35.24
N LEU A 222 -28.84 2.16 -36.13
CA LEU A 222 -28.11 0.93 -36.39
C LEU A 222 -26.71 1.21 -36.96
N GLU A 223 -26.57 2.17 -37.88
CA GLU A 223 -25.27 2.59 -38.41
C GLU A 223 -24.38 3.23 -37.33
N ILE A 224 -24.94 4.11 -36.48
CA ILE A 224 -24.20 4.67 -35.33
C ILE A 224 -23.77 3.55 -34.38
N HIS A 225 -24.65 2.59 -34.11
CA HIS A 225 -24.32 1.43 -33.28
C HIS A 225 -23.18 0.60 -33.89
N LYS A 226 -23.19 0.34 -35.20
CA LYS A 226 -22.10 -0.36 -35.91
C LYS A 226 -20.76 0.39 -35.80
N ILE A 227 -20.78 1.72 -35.92
CA ILE A 227 -19.57 2.56 -35.78
C ILE A 227 -19.04 2.48 -34.35
N VAL A 228 -19.90 2.74 -33.35
CA VAL A 228 -19.51 2.78 -31.93
C VAL A 228 -19.03 1.43 -31.40
N THR A 229 -19.58 0.33 -31.90
CA THR A 229 -19.17 -1.04 -31.51
C THR A 229 -17.95 -1.55 -32.28
N SER A 230 -17.45 -0.80 -33.26
CA SER A 230 -16.29 -1.18 -34.05
C SER A 230 -14.98 -1.03 -33.27
N LYS A 231 -14.04 -1.98 -33.47
CA LYS A 231 -12.70 -1.90 -32.88
C LYS A 231 -11.92 -0.66 -33.35
N TYR A 232 -12.21 -0.16 -34.55
CA TYR A 232 -11.56 1.02 -35.12
C TYR A 232 -11.96 2.30 -34.39
N PHE A 233 -13.22 2.43 -33.98
CA PHE A 233 -13.68 3.56 -33.18
C PHE A 233 -12.96 3.58 -31.82
N ASP A 234 -12.90 2.43 -31.14
CA ASP A 234 -12.17 2.31 -29.87
C ASP A 234 -10.66 2.61 -30.04
N LEU A 235 -10.03 2.15 -31.12
CA LEU A 235 -8.63 2.46 -31.43
C LEU A 235 -8.41 3.95 -31.71
N ALA A 236 -9.30 4.60 -32.45
CA ALA A 236 -9.22 6.03 -32.74
C ALA A 236 -9.35 6.87 -31.46
N ILE A 237 -10.32 6.55 -30.61
CA ILE A 237 -10.48 7.22 -29.31
C ILE A 237 -9.27 6.96 -28.42
N ALA A 238 -8.72 5.75 -28.40
CA ALA A 238 -7.51 5.44 -27.64
C ALA A 238 -6.30 6.28 -28.11
N LEU A 239 -6.12 6.47 -29.42
CA LEU A 239 -5.07 7.32 -29.97
C LEU A 239 -5.26 8.79 -29.54
N VAL A 240 -6.49 9.30 -29.56
CA VAL A 240 -6.81 10.64 -29.08
C VAL A 240 -6.51 10.80 -27.58
N ILE A 241 -6.87 9.80 -26.76
CA ILE A 241 -6.53 9.82 -25.33
C ILE A 241 -5.01 9.82 -25.15
N GLY A 242 -4.29 8.96 -25.87
CA GLY A 242 -2.82 8.90 -25.83
C GLY A 242 -2.16 10.23 -26.18
N LEU A 243 -2.62 10.89 -27.25
CA LEU A 243 -2.18 12.23 -27.61
C LEU A 243 -2.51 13.25 -26.52
N ASN A 244 -3.69 13.17 -25.90
CA ASN A 244 -4.03 14.05 -24.77
C ASN A 244 -3.07 13.88 -23.59
N VAL A 245 -2.73 12.63 -23.23
CA VAL A 245 -1.74 12.37 -22.17
C VAL A 245 -0.37 12.95 -22.52
N ILE A 246 0.07 12.80 -23.77
CA ILE A 246 1.32 13.40 -24.25
C ILE A 246 1.27 14.93 -24.11
N THR A 247 0.18 15.59 -24.52
CA THR A 247 0.08 17.05 -24.37
C THR A 247 0.17 17.49 -22.91
N MET A 248 -0.46 16.75 -21.97
CA MET A 248 -0.33 17.04 -20.54
C MET A 248 1.09 16.85 -20.02
N ALA A 249 1.83 15.87 -20.54
CA ALA A 249 3.23 15.62 -20.16
C ALA A 249 4.20 16.70 -20.65
N THR A 250 3.81 17.53 -21.63
CA THR A 250 4.64 18.65 -22.13
C THR A 250 4.53 19.94 -21.31
N GLU A 251 3.65 19.99 -20.31
CA GLU A 251 3.56 21.12 -19.38
C GLU A 251 4.86 21.23 -18.57
N ARG A 252 5.49 22.42 -18.59
CA ARG A 252 6.73 22.70 -17.86
C ARG A 252 6.67 24.03 -17.10
N TYR A 253 7.43 24.12 -16.02
CA TYR A 253 7.59 25.36 -15.25
C TYR A 253 8.21 26.45 -16.14
N HIS A 254 7.65 27.66 -16.11
CA HIS A 254 8.00 28.78 -17.00
C HIS A 254 7.99 28.43 -18.49
N MET A 255 6.83 27.98 -19.00
CA MET A 255 6.62 27.81 -20.44
C MET A 255 6.28 29.16 -21.10
N PRO A 256 6.69 29.38 -22.37
CA PRO A 256 6.33 30.59 -23.08
C PRO A 256 4.84 30.62 -23.46
N ASP A 257 4.27 31.82 -23.55
CA ASP A 257 2.81 32.04 -23.72
C ASP A 257 2.23 31.35 -24.96
N TYR A 258 2.99 31.25 -26.06
CA TYR A 258 2.54 30.56 -27.27
C TYR A 258 2.33 29.05 -27.04
N TRP A 259 3.13 28.44 -26.15
CA TRP A 259 3.00 27.02 -25.81
C TRP A 259 1.78 26.79 -24.92
N GLU A 260 1.55 27.69 -23.96
CA GLU A 260 0.34 27.66 -23.13
C GLU A 260 -0.93 27.80 -24.00
N TYR A 261 -0.92 28.72 -24.96
CA TYR A 261 -2.02 28.91 -25.90
C TYR A 261 -2.27 27.65 -26.76
N ALA A 262 -1.22 27.04 -27.30
CA ALA A 262 -1.32 25.80 -28.06
C ALA A 262 -1.93 24.65 -27.22
N LEU A 263 -1.47 24.48 -25.97
CA LEU A 263 -2.01 23.48 -25.05
C LEU A 263 -3.48 23.73 -24.70
N ARG A 264 -3.89 25.00 -24.59
CA ARG A 264 -5.31 25.37 -24.41
C ARG A 264 -6.17 24.95 -25.59
N ILE A 265 -5.72 25.19 -26.82
CA ILE A 265 -6.43 24.75 -28.03
C ILE A 265 -6.57 23.22 -28.06
N PHE A 266 -5.48 22.50 -27.79
CA PHE A 266 -5.52 21.04 -27.73
C PHE A 266 -6.49 20.55 -26.66
N ASN A 267 -6.53 21.19 -25.49
CA ASN A 267 -7.49 20.86 -24.42
C ASN A 267 -8.95 21.01 -24.86
N TYR A 268 -9.29 22.04 -25.64
CA TYR A 268 -10.63 22.18 -26.22
C TYR A 268 -10.93 21.11 -27.25
N PHE A 269 -9.99 20.84 -28.16
CA PHE A 269 -10.12 19.79 -29.15
C PHE A 269 -10.38 18.42 -28.50
N PHE A 270 -9.58 18.01 -27.53
CA PHE A 270 -9.75 16.72 -26.85
C PHE A 270 -11.07 16.64 -26.08
N THR A 271 -11.46 17.72 -25.39
CA THR A 271 -12.74 17.74 -24.67
C THR A 271 -13.93 17.61 -25.62
N ALA A 272 -13.88 18.30 -26.77
CA ALA A 272 -14.93 18.18 -27.80
C ALA A 272 -15.04 16.75 -28.35
N VAL A 273 -13.91 16.09 -28.62
CA VAL A 273 -13.90 14.68 -29.04
C VAL A 273 -14.50 13.76 -27.97
N PHE A 274 -14.20 13.99 -26.68
CA PHE A 274 -14.77 13.19 -25.59
C PHE A 274 -16.28 13.41 -25.39
N ILE A 275 -16.77 14.64 -25.59
CA ILE A 275 -18.22 14.91 -25.60
C ILE A 275 -18.87 14.14 -26.74
N LEU A 276 -18.32 14.22 -27.95
CA LEU A 276 -18.83 13.53 -29.12
C LEU A 276 -18.87 12.01 -28.89
N GLU A 277 -17.78 11.44 -28.36
CA GLU A 277 -17.70 10.01 -27.99
C GLU A 277 -18.83 9.60 -27.04
N SER A 278 -19.01 10.33 -25.94
CA SER A 278 -20.03 10.03 -24.93
C SER A 278 -21.45 10.16 -25.50
N THR A 279 -21.73 11.17 -26.32
CA THR A 279 -23.02 11.36 -26.97
C THR A 279 -23.32 10.28 -28.00
N MET A 280 -22.35 9.91 -28.84
CA MET A 280 -22.50 8.81 -29.81
C MET A 280 -22.79 7.48 -29.11
N LYS A 281 -22.07 7.18 -28.01
CA LYS A 281 -22.33 5.98 -27.20
C LYS A 281 -23.70 6.00 -26.52
N LEU A 282 -24.15 7.15 -26.02
CA LEU A 282 -25.47 7.29 -25.41
C LEU A 282 -26.60 7.04 -26.42
N VAL A 283 -26.47 7.55 -27.64
CA VAL A 283 -27.44 7.33 -28.74
C VAL A 283 -27.42 5.89 -29.23
N ALA A 284 -26.22 5.30 -29.40
CA ALA A 284 -26.06 3.91 -29.81
C ALA A 284 -26.69 2.93 -28.83
N LEU A 285 -26.31 3.00 -27.54
CA LEU A 285 -26.72 2.02 -26.52
C LEU A 285 -28.10 2.33 -25.91
N GLY A 286 -28.52 3.60 -25.95
CA GLY A 286 -29.67 4.11 -25.20
C GLY A 286 -29.38 4.25 -23.71
N ILE A 287 -30.15 5.11 -23.02
CA ILE A 287 -29.91 5.52 -21.62
C ILE A 287 -29.82 4.32 -20.66
N LYS A 288 -30.74 3.35 -20.78
CA LYS A 288 -30.83 2.21 -19.85
C LYS A 288 -29.59 1.32 -19.88
N ILE A 289 -29.08 1.02 -21.08
CA ILE A 289 -27.91 0.14 -21.24
C ILE A 289 -26.63 0.94 -20.94
N TYR A 290 -26.59 2.21 -21.37
CA TYR A 290 -25.45 3.08 -21.14
C TYR A 290 -25.13 3.27 -19.65
N VAL A 291 -26.14 3.59 -18.82
CA VAL A 291 -25.97 3.83 -17.37
C VAL A 291 -25.66 2.55 -16.59
N LYS A 292 -25.96 1.37 -17.15
CA LYS A 292 -25.67 0.08 -16.50
C LYS A 292 -24.17 -0.23 -16.46
N ASP A 293 -23.39 0.31 -17.39
CA ASP A 293 -21.93 0.14 -17.41
C ASP A 293 -21.22 1.25 -16.62
N LYS A 294 -20.54 0.87 -15.53
CA LYS A 294 -19.81 1.80 -14.66
C LYS A 294 -18.71 2.56 -15.41
N TRP A 295 -18.13 1.97 -16.46
CA TRP A 295 -17.08 2.62 -17.26
C TRP A 295 -17.64 3.74 -18.14
N ASN A 296 -18.86 3.57 -18.66
CA ASN A 296 -19.54 4.65 -19.39
C ASN A 296 -19.94 5.78 -18.43
N LEU A 297 -20.34 5.47 -17.20
CA LEU A 297 -20.61 6.48 -16.17
C LEU A 297 -19.34 7.28 -15.80
N LEU A 298 -18.20 6.59 -15.67
CA LEU A 298 -16.90 7.24 -15.47
C LEU A 298 -16.55 8.17 -16.64
N ASP A 299 -16.78 7.75 -17.88
CA ASP A 299 -16.54 8.59 -19.07
C ASP A 299 -17.37 9.88 -19.03
N VAL A 300 -18.66 9.80 -18.68
CA VAL A 300 -19.51 10.98 -18.52
C VAL A 300 -19.02 11.88 -17.39
N ALA A 301 -18.65 11.31 -16.24
CA ALA A 301 -18.11 12.08 -15.13
C ALA A 301 -16.82 12.84 -15.52
N ILE A 302 -15.92 12.20 -16.26
CA ILE A 302 -14.70 12.83 -16.78
C ILE A 302 -15.02 13.96 -17.76
N VAL A 303 -16.01 13.77 -18.65
CA VAL A 303 -16.45 14.81 -19.59
C VAL A 303 -17.05 16.00 -18.84
N ILE A 304 -17.93 15.76 -17.86
CA ILE A 304 -18.52 16.83 -17.04
C ILE A 304 -17.43 17.62 -16.30
N LEU A 305 -16.51 16.92 -15.62
CA LEU A 305 -15.39 17.53 -14.91
C LEU A 305 -14.50 18.36 -15.84
N SER A 306 -14.31 17.89 -17.08
CA SER A 306 -13.54 18.60 -18.11
C SER A 306 -14.21 19.88 -18.57
N VAL A 307 -15.52 19.84 -18.80
CA VAL A 307 -16.31 21.03 -19.17
C VAL A 307 -16.34 22.03 -18.03
N VAL A 308 -16.60 21.58 -16.79
CA VAL A 308 -16.58 22.44 -15.60
C VAL A 308 -15.21 23.10 -15.42
N GLY A 309 -14.13 22.35 -15.58
CA GLY A 309 -12.77 22.89 -15.47
C GLY A 309 -12.45 23.95 -16.51
N ILE A 310 -12.94 23.80 -17.74
CA ILE A 310 -12.80 24.81 -18.81
C ILE A 310 -13.64 26.06 -18.50
N VAL A 311 -14.92 25.88 -18.17
CA VAL A 311 -15.84 26.98 -17.89
C VAL A 311 -15.33 27.83 -16.72
N ILE A 312 -14.82 27.20 -15.66
CA ILE A 312 -14.23 27.91 -14.52
C ILE A 312 -12.96 28.66 -14.93
N GLU A 313 -12.10 28.09 -15.77
CA GLU A 313 -10.87 28.77 -16.21
C GLU A 313 -11.17 30.03 -17.03
N GLU A 314 -12.13 29.96 -17.96
CA GLU A 314 -12.53 31.13 -18.76
C GLU A 314 -13.24 32.18 -17.91
N ILE A 315 -14.15 31.79 -17.00
CA ILE A 315 -14.80 32.75 -16.08
C ILE A 315 -13.77 33.47 -15.22
N VAL A 316 -12.74 32.76 -14.73
CA VAL A 316 -11.70 33.36 -13.89
C VAL A 316 -10.82 34.33 -14.69
N GLN A 317 -10.44 33.97 -15.92
CA GLN A 317 -9.55 34.80 -16.75
C GLN A 317 -10.26 36.02 -17.34
N ASP A 318 -11.48 35.86 -17.85
CA ASP A 318 -12.16 36.91 -18.62
C ASP A 318 -13.01 37.85 -17.77
N LEU A 319 -13.67 37.32 -16.73
CA LEU A 319 -14.63 38.12 -15.97
C LEU A 319 -14.00 38.79 -14.73
N LYS A 320 -12.95 38.23 -14.12
CA LYS A 320 -12.41 38.70 -12.80
C LYS A 320 -13.49 38.90 -11.72
N ILE A 321 -14.71 38.37 -11.89
CA ILE A 321 -15.88 38.67 -11.04
C ILE A 321 -15.82 37.90 -9.71
N ILE A 322 -15.15 36.74 -9.67
CA ILE A 322 -15.15 35.85 -8.49
C ILE A 322 -13.71 35.66 -7.98
N PRO A 323 -13.37 36.11 -6.76
CA PRO A 323 -12.10 35.77 -6.13
C PRO A 323 -12.12 34.30 -5.70
N ILE A 324 -11.70 33.40 -6.60
CA ILE A 324 -11.53 31.98 -6.29
C ILE A 324 -10.13 31.75 -5.69
N ASN A 325 -10.06 30.94 -4.63
CA ASN A 325 -8.79 30.58 -4.02
C ASN A 325 -7.88 29.88 -5.08
N PRO A 326 -6.63 30.34 -5.30
CA PRO A 326 -5.73 29.77 -6.31
C PRO A 326 -5.45 28.27 -6.12
N THR A 327 -5.61 27.72 -4.92
CA THR A 327 -5.53 26.26 -4.70
C THR A 327 -6.64 25.49 -5.40
N ILE A 328 -7.86 26.02 -5.48
CA ILE A 328 -8.98 25.37 -6.17
C ILE A 328 -8.71 25.29 -7.68
N ILE A 329 -8.14 26.35 -8.26
CA ILE A 329 -7.73 26.38 -9.67
C ILE A 329 -6.63 25.34 -9.93
N ARG A 330 -5.66 25.22 -9.03
CA ARG A 330 -4.62 24.17 -9.12
C ARG A 330 -5.23 22.77 -9.05
N VAL A 331 -6.18 22.52 -8.15
CA VAL A 331 -6.86 21.22 -8.06
C VAL A 331 -7.64 20.90 -9.34
N LEU A 332 -8.40 21.85 -9.90
CA LEU A 332 -9.13 21.64 -11.14
C LEU A 332 -8.22 21.35 -12.35
N ARG A 333 -7.01 21.92 -12.36
CA ARG A 333 -5.96 21.58 -13.35
C ARG A 333 -5.47 20.15 -13.18
N VAL A 334 -5.19 19.72 -11.94
CA VAL A 334 -4.80 18.33 -11.62
C VAL A 334 -5.90 17.34 -11.98
N MET A 335 -7.17 17.70 -11.80
CA MET A 335 -8.32 16.86 -12.14
C MET A 335 -8.38 16.48 -13.63
N ARG A 336 -7.70 17.21 -14.53
CA ARG A 336 -7.57 16.81 -15.95
C ARG A 336 -6.87 15.46 -16.11
N ILE A 337 -6.02 15.06 -15.16
CA ILE A 337 -5.35 13.75 -15.14
C ILE A 337 -6.37 12.61 -15.07
N ALA A 338 -7.58 12.85 -14.55
CA ALA A 338 -8.65 11.86 -14.57
C ALA A 338 -8.97 11.34 -15.99
N ARG A 339 -8.68 12.12 -17.05
CA ARG A 339 -8.82 11.69 -18.45
C ARG A 339 -7.90 10.52 -18.81
N VAL A 340 -6.72 10.41 -18.18
CA VAL A 340 -5.80 9.27 -18.33
C VAL A 340 -6.50 7.97 -17.94
N LEU A 341 -7.42 8.00 -16.97
CA LEU A 341 -8.18 6.82 -16.54
C LEU A 341 -9.04 6.22 -17.67
N LYS A 342 -9.38 7.00 -18.72
CA LYS A 342 -10.07 6.46 -19.89
C LYS A 342 -9.26 5.36 -20.60
N LEU A 343 -7.92 5.38 -20.53
CA LEU A 343 -7.07 4.31 -21.09
C LEU A 343 -7.36 2.94 -20.46
N LEU A 344 -7.78 2.92 -19.19
CA LEU A 344 -8.08 1.69 -18.44
C LEU A 344 -9.29 0.93 -19.01
N LYS A 345 -10.18 1.62 -19.75
CA LYS A 345 -11.36 1.02 -20.39
C LYS A 345 -10.99 0.03 -21.49
N MET A 346 -9.91 0.32 -22.23
CA MET A 346 -9.53 -0.43 -23.43
C MET A 346 -8.60 -1.60 -23.11
N ALA A 347 -7.81 -1.48 -22.06
CA ALA A 347 -6.92 -2.52 -21.60
C ALA A 347 -7.70 -3.59 -20.81
N LYS A 348 -8.29 -4.56 -21.51
CA LYS A 348 -9.03 -5.69 -20.91
C LYS A 348 -8.25 -6.37 -19.78
N GLY A 349 -6.93 -6.55 -19.96
CA GLY A 349 -6.05 -7.09 -18.93
C GLY A 349 -5.95 -6.20 -17.68
N ILE A 350 -5.76 -4.89 -17.85
CA ILE A 350 -5.68 -3.95 -16.71
C ILE A 350 -7.02 -3.83 -16.00
N ARG A 351 -8.14 -3.83 -16.74
CA ARG A 351 -9.48 -3.86 -16.15
C ARG A 351 -9.67 -5.10 -15.29
N ALA A 352 -9.30 -6.28 -15.79
CA ALA A 352 -9.38 -7.51 -15.02
C ALA A 352 -8.55 -7.42 -13.73
N LEU A 353 -7.32 -6.89 -13.80
CA LEU A 353 -6.49 -6.64 -12.62
C LEU A 353 -7.09 -5.62 -11.64
N LEU A 354 -7.71 -4.54 -12.12
CA LEU A 354 -8.39 -3.57 -11.25
C LEU A 354 -9.63 -4.15 -10.59
N ASP A 355 -10.41 -4.96 -11.32
CA ASP A 355 -11.59 -5.63 -10.81
C ASP A 355 -11.22 -6.66 -9.74
N THR A 356 -10.10 -7.38 -9.88
CA THR A 356 -9.59 -8.25 -8.82
C THR A 356 -9.16 -7.44 -7.60
N VAL A 357 -8.34 -6.39 -7.76
CA VAL A 357 -7.92 -5.51 -6.66
C VAL A 357 -9.11 -4.91 -5.90
N MET A 358 -10.14 -4.43 -6.60
CA MET A 358 -11.36 -3.91 -5.97
C MET A 358 -12.13 -4.99 -5.16
N GLN A 359 -12.07 -6.25 -5.59
CA GLN A 359 -12.63 -7.37 -4.84
C GLN A 359 -11.78 -7.76 -3.62
N ALA A 360 -10.46 -7.53 -3.65
CA ALA A 360 -9.59 -7.68 -2.47
C ALA A 360 -9.84 -6.59 -1.41
N LEU A 361 -10.15 -5.37 -1.84
CA LEU A 361 -10.14 -4.18 -0.97
C LEU A 361 -10.93 -4.34 0.34
N PRO A 362 -12.15 -4.94 0.37
CA PRO A 362 -12.87 -5.16 1.62
C PRO A 362 -12.14 -6.08 2.60
N GLN A 363 -11.39 -7.05 2.09
CA GLN A 363 -10.61 -7.99 2.91
C GLN A 363 -9.37 -7.30 3.49
N VAL A 364 -8.69 -6.49 2.67
CA VAL A 364 -7.59 -5.62 3.10
C VAL A 364 -8.08 -4.63 4.15
N GLY A 365 -9.29 -4.06 4.00
CA GLY A 365 -9.87 -3.09 4.93
C GLY A 365 -10.03 -3.63 6.36
N ASN A 366 -10.44 -4.89 6.52
CA ASN A 366 -10.55 -5.52 7.85
C ASN A 366 -9.20 -5.64 8.56
N LEU A 367 -8.13 -5.94 7.79
CA LEU A 367 -6.76 -6.01 8.29
C LEU A 367 -6.18 -4.61 8.53
N GLY A 368 -6.49 -3.67 7.64
CA GLY A 368 -6.14 -2.25 7.77
C GLY A 368 -6.76 -1.61 9.01
N LEU A 369 -7.96 -2.05 9.44
CA LEU A 369 -8.57 -1.59 10.68
C LEU A 369 -7.77 -2.01 11.92
N LEU A 370 -7.20 -3.22 11.93
CA LEU A 370 -6.30 -3.64 13.01
C LEU A 370 -5.03 -2.78 13.01
N PHE A 371 -4.45 -2.56 11.83
CA PHE A 371 -3.26 -1.72 11.68
C PHE A 371 -3.53 -0.28 12.14
N PHE A 372 -4.70 0.27 11.79
CA PHE A 372 -5.16 1.56 12.28
C PHE A 372 -5.35 1.59 13.81
N LEU A 373 -5.89 0.53 14.41
CA LEU A 373 -6.03 0.40 15.86
C LEU A 373 -4.67 0.40 16.56
N LEU A 374 -3.70 -0.36 16.03
CA LEU A 374 -2.32 -0.38 16.52
C LEU A 374 -1.72 1.03 16.51
N PHE A 375 -1.84 1.72 15.37
CA PHE A 375 -1.36 3.10 15.24
C PHE A 375 -2.04 4.05 16.19
N PHE A 376 -3.36 3.93 16.36
CA PHE A 376 -4.10 4.78 17.29
C PHE A 376 -3.59 4.63 18.72
N ILE A 377 -3.39 3.39 19.19
CA ILE A 377 -2.90 3.09 20.54
C ILE A 377 -1.48 3.66 20.72
N PHE A 378 -0.57 3.37 19.79
CA PHE A 378 0.81 3.83 19.87
C PHE A 378 0.96 5.33 19.65
N ALA A 379 0.11 5.97 18.84
CA ALA A 379 0.11 7.43 18.66
C ALA A 379 -0.34 8.12 19.95
N ALA A 380 -1.41 7.62 20.60
CA ALA A 380 -1.85 8.14 21.88
C ALA A 380 -0.78 7.96 22.98
N LEU A 381 -0.14 6.78 23.03
CA LEU A 381 0.99 6.54 23.94
C LEU A 381 2.18 7.45 23.62
N GLY A 382 2.51 7.63 22.34
CA GLY A 382 3.63 8.45 21.89
C GLY A 382 3.44 9.92 22.22
N VAL A 383 2.24 10.47 22.10
CA VAL A 383 1.94 11.85 22.53
C VAL A 383 2.15 12.02 24.04
N GLU A 384 1.71 11.05 24.84
CA GLU A 384 1.87 11.11 26.29
C GLU A 384 3.34 10.92 26.74
N LEU A 385 4.13 10.11 26.03
CA LEU A 385 5.52 9.82 26.36
C LEU A 385 6.51 10.85 25.80
N PHE A 386 6.30 11.29 24.55
CA PHE A 386 7.25 12.05 23.76
C PHE A 386 6.72 13.42 23.32
N GLY A 387 5.47 13.77 23.65
CA GLY A 387 4.85 15.01 23.18
C GLY A 387 5.46 16.30 23.72
N ARG A 388 6.32 16.20 24.74
CA ARG A 388 7.06 17.33 25.31
C ARG A 388 8.48 17.47 24.78
N LEU A 389 8.96 16.55 23.94
CA LEU A 389 10.28 16.68 23.34
C LEU A 389 10.30 17.86 22.35
N ASP A 390 11.34 18.69 22.45
CA ASP A 390 11.56 19.82 21.55
C ASP A 390 12.95 19.72 20.94
N CYS A 391 12.99 19.67 19.61
CA CYS A 391 14.18 19.56 18.78
C CYS A 391 14.49 20.87 18.03
N SER A 392 13.96 22.00 18.49
CA SER A 392 14.16 23.30 17.83
C SER A 392 15.55 23.90 18.07
N CYS A 393 16.16 23.63 19.23
CA CYS A 393 17.44 24.22 19.65
C CYS A 393 18.65 23.34 19.36
N THR A 394 18.45 22.02 19.25
CA THR A 394 19.50 21.04 18.95
C THR A 394 19.12 20.27 17.68
N PRO A 395 20.05 20.12 16.72
CA PRO A 395 19.74 19.42 15.47
C PRO A 395 19.51 17.93 15.76
N CYS A 396 18.25 17.51 15.76
CA CYS A 396 17.82 16.12 15.85
C CYS A 396 17.98 15.41 14.48
N GLN A 397 18.25 14.10 14.51
CA GLN A 397 18.55 13.33 13.30
C GLN A 397 17.28 12.75 12.63
N GLY A 398 16.28 12.40 13.43
CA GLY A 398 15.01 11.80 13.01
C GLY A 398 13.78 12.64 13.36
N LEU A 399 13.77 13.29 14.51
CA LEU A 399 12.72 14.24 14.91
C LEU A 399 12.92 15.61 14.23
N GLY A 400 11.82 16.27 13.90
CA GLY A 400 11.85 17.59 13.28
C GLY A 400 10.46 18.21 13.18
N GLU A 401 10.35 19.33 12.45
CA GLU A 401 9.10 20.10 12.30
C GLU A 401 7.92 19.25 11.79
N HIS A 402 8.19 18.26 10.93
CA HIS A 402 7.18 17.39 10.34
C HIS A 402 7.20 15.94 10.87
N ALA A 403 8.05 15.64 11.86
CA ALA A 403 8.17 14.32 12.47
C ALA A 403 8.34 14.48 13.99
N HIS A 404 7.22 14.58 14.70
CA HIS A 404 7.20 14.83 16.15
C HIS A 404 5.92 14.28 16.79
N PHE A 405 5.94 14.16 18.13
CA PHE A 405 4.86 13.58 18.92
C PHE A 405 3.99 14.60 19.68
N GLN A 406 4.11 15.91 19.39
CA GLN A 406 3.37 16.94 20.14
C GLN A 406 1.84 16.81 19.98
N ASN A 407 1.38 16.43 18.79
CA ASN A 407 -0.03 16.29 18.47
C ASN A 407 -0.34 14.90 17.92
N PHE A 408 -1.55 14.40 18.18
CA PHE A 408 -1.97 13.07 17.74
C PHE A 408 -1.80 12.82 16.23
N GLY A 409 -2.15 13.80 15.38
CA GLY A 409 -2.02 13.65 13.93
C GLY A 409 -0.57 13.50 13.46
N MET A 410 0.35 14.28 14.03
CA MET A 410 1.77 14.20 13.71
C MET A 410 2.42 12.95 14.31
N ALA A 411 2.02 12.54 15.52
CA ALA A 411 2.42 11.26 16.10
C ALA A 411 1.98 10.08 15.22
N PHE A 412 0.77 10.13 14.67
CA PHE A 412 0.26 9.11 13.74
C PHE A 412 1.10 9.05 12.46
N LEU A 413 1.40 10.21 11.84
CA LEU A 413 2.25 10.26 10.63
C LEU A 413 3.69 9.83 10.91
N THR A 414 4.24 10.20 12.06
CA THR A 414 5.58 9.78 12.50
C THR A 414 5.64 8.27 12.68
N LEU A 415 4.61 7.66 13.31
CA LEU A 415 4.50 6.21 13.42
C LEU A 415 4.25 5.52 12.07
N PHE A 416 3.58 6.18 11.12
CA PHE A 416 3.48 5.68 9.75
C PHE A 416 4.83 5.57 9.08
N ARG A 417 5.67 6.60 9.19
CA ARG A 417 7.06 6.56 8.74
C ARG A 417 7.82 5.39 9.40
N VAL A 418 7.75 5.27 10.73
CA VAL A 418 8.40 4.18 11.48
C VAL A 418 7.91 2.80 11.03
N ALA A 419 6.61 2.63 10.76
CA ALA A 419 6.03 1.35 10.35
C ALA A 419 6.48 0.90 8.95
N THR A 420 6.92 1.82 8.10
CA THR A 420 7.56 1.49 6.81
C THR A 420 9.02 1.06 6.96
N GLY A 421 9.59 1.17 8.17
CA GLY A 421 11.01 0.93 8.44
C GLY A 421 11.92 2.09 8.08
N ASP A 422 11.36 3.27 7.76
CA ASP A 422 12.15 4.45 7.38
C ASP A 422 12.60 5.26 8.60
N ASN A 423 13.92 5.42 8.74
CA ASN A 423 14.61 6.26 9.73
C ASN A 423 14.04 6.16 11.17
N TRP A 424 13.56 4.98 11.55
CA TRP A 424 12.98 4.78 12.87
C TRP A 424 14.05 4.76 13.96
N ASN A 425 15.25 4.31 13.60
CA ASN A 425 16.42 4.32 14.47
C ASN A 425 16.83 5.77 14.81
N GLY A 426 16.82 6.69 13.84
CA GLY A 426 17.10 8.11 14.08
C GLY A 426 16.09 8.74 15.05
N ILE A 427 14.80 8.47 14.83
CA ILE A 427 13.73 8.95 15.73
C ILE A 427 13.93 8.39 17.14
N MET A 428 14.21 7.09 17.28
CA MET A 428 14.47 6.48 18.58
C MET A 428 15.72 7.08 19.25
N LYS A 429 16.80 7.30 18.50
CA LYS A 429 18.05 7.89 19.00
C LYS A 429 17.82 9.29 19.58
N ASP A 430 17.02 10.12 18.93
CA ASP A 430 16.71 11.46 19.43
C ASP A 430 15.87 11.42 20.72
N THR A 431 14.98 10.43 20.87
CA THR A 431 14.24 10.23 22.14
C THR A 431 15.12 9.72 23.30
N LEU A 432 16.35 9.29 23.00
CA LEU A 432 17.37 8.85 23.96
C LEU A 432 18.39 9.96 24.26
N ASP A 433 18.17 11.20 23.79
CA ASP A 433 19.07 12.29 24.16
C ASP A 433 18.80 12.77 25.58
N ASP A 434 19.86 12.73 26.40
CA ASP A 434 19.82 13.02 27.85
C ASP A 434 20.62 14.29 28.19
N GLU A 435 21.34 14.86 27.21
CA GLU A 435 22.31 15.93 27.46
C GLU A 435 21.69 17.33 27.41
N HIS A 436 20.61 17.49 26.64
CA HIS A 436 19.98 18.79 26.39
C HIS A 436 18.56 18.90 26.97
N CYS A 437 18.11 17.90 27.74
CA CYS A 437 16.77 17.82 28.28
C CYS A 437 16.72 18.28 29.74
N ASP A 438 15.53 18.69 30.19
CA ASP A 438 15.27 19.10 31.57
C ASP A 438 14.82 17.89 32.41
N HIS A 439 15.54 17.63 33.50
CA HIS A 439 15.23 16.59 34.50
C HIS A 439 14.22 17.04 35.56
N GLY A 440 13.76 18.30 35.54
CA GLY A 440 12.82 18.84 36.51
C GLY A 440 11.49 18.10 36.55
N ASP A 441 10.98 17.83 37.76
CA ASP A 441 9.68 17.16 37.96
C ASP A 441 8.49 17.95 37.36
N ASP A 442 8.62 19.29 37.32
CA ASP A 442 7.64 20.23 36.75
C ASP A 442 7.95 20.62 35.29
N CYS A 443 8.83 19.87 34.61
CA CYS A 443 9.22 20.19 33.24
C CYS A 443 8.00 20.28 32.28
N ILE A 444 7.93 21.39 31.55
CA ILE A 444 6.86 21.69 30.58
C ILE A 444 7.32 21.33 29.16
N ASN A 445 8.55 21.70 28.79
CA ASN A 445 9.14 21.52 27.47
C ASN A 445 10.52 20.85 27.58
N ASN A 446 10.82 20.00 26.60
CA ASN A 446 12.05 19.20 26.48
C ASN A 446 12.41 18.34 27.70
N CYS A 447 11.45 17.55 28.20
CA CYS A 447 11.65 16.74 29.39
C CYS A 447 12.41 15.45 29.10
N CYS A 448 13.36 15.10 29.97
CA CYS A 448 14.11 13.86 29.84
C CYS A 448 13.21 12.63 29.99
N ILE A 449 13.46 11.61 29.16
CA ILE A 449 12.73 10.35 29.18
C ILE A 449 13.65 9.24 29.65
N SER A 450 13.06 8.24 30.32
CA SER A 450 13.83 7.07 30.75
C SER A 450 14.46 6.35 29.54
N PRO A 451 15.77 6.05 29.59
CA PRO A 451 16.48 5.37 28.50
C PRO A 451 16.00 3.94 28.25
N ILE A 452 15.13 3.40 29.12
CA ILE A 452 14.55 2.06 29.00
C ILE A 452 13.19 2.12 28.28
N ILE A 453 12.38 3.16 28.50
CA ILE A 453 11.00 3.22 27.99
C ILE A 453 10.99 3.46 26.48
N ALA A 454 11.84 4.36 25.99
CA ALA A 454 11.88 4.71 24.57
C ALA A 454 12.23 3.50 23.68
N PRO A 455 13.30 2.71 23.94
CA PRO A 455 13.61 1.55 23.12
C PRO A 455 12.52 0.48 23.18
N ILE A 456 11.94 0.23 24.36
CA ILE A 456 10.82 -0.72 24.49
C ILE A 456 9.64 -0.30 23.61
N PHE A 457 9.28 0.99 23.62
CA PHE A 457 8.20 1.52 22.79
C PHE A 457 8.46 1.28 21.29
N PHE A 458 9.62 1.69 20.78
CA PHE A 458 9.93 1.59 19.35
C PHE A 458 10.17 0.16 18.90
N VAL A 459 10.89 -0.66 19.68
CA VAL A 459 11.13 -2.08 19.36
C VAL A 459 9.81 -2.84 19.29
N ILE A 460 8.92 -2.67 20.28
CA ILE A 460 7.61 -3.33 20.27
C ILE A 460 6.78 -2.84 19.08
N PHE A 461 6.74 -1.53 18.83
CA PHE A 461 5.98 -0.99 17.71
C PHE A 461 6.47 -1.51 16.37
N VAL A 462 7.78 -1.47 16.10
CA VAL A 462 8.37 -1.95 14.84
C VAL A 462 8.10 -3.44 14.65
N LEU A 463 8.29 -4.27 15.70
CA LEU A 463 8.00 -5.69 15.63
C LEU A 463 6.51 -5.96 15.36
N MET A 464 5.59 -5.28 16.07
CA MET A 464 4.15 -5.43 15.85
C MET A 464 3.72 -4.92 14.48
N ALA A 465 4.20 -3.76 14.04
CA ALA A 465 3.84 -3.14 12.78
C ALA A 465 4.34 -3.97 11.61
N GLN A 466 5.61 -4.40 11.62
CA GLN A 466 6.18 -5.28 10.60
C GLN A 466 5.46 -6.63 10.57
N PHE A 467 5.15 -7.20 11.74
CA PHE A 467 4.42 -8.45 11.82
C PHE A 467 3.02 -8.33 11.22
N VAL A 468 2.25 -7.29 11.60
CA VAL A 468 0.92 -7.07 11.04
C VAL A 468 1.02 -6.81 9.54
N LEU A 469 1.92 -5.93 9.08
CA LEU A 469 2.09 -5.59 7.67
C LEU A 469 2.41 -6.82 6.81
N VAL A 470 3.37 -7.65 7.22
CA VAL A 470 3.73 -8.88 6.51
C VAL A 470 2.56 -9.86 6.50
N ASN A 471 1.86 -10.04 7.63
CA ASN A 471 0.65 -10.87 7.67
C ASN A 471 -0.42 -10.36 6.71
N VAL A 472 -0.62 -9.05 6.60
CA VAL A 472 -1.56 -8.46 5.63
C VAL A 472 -1.12 -8.76 4.21
N VAL A 473 0.13 -8.45 3.85
CA VAL A 473 0.64 -8.59 2.49
C VAL A 473 0.59 -10.05 2.05
N VAL A 474 1.10 -10.98 2.86
CA VAL A 474 1.13 -12.39 2.50
C VAL A 474 -0.28 -12.98 2.42
N ALA A 475 -1.14 -12.71 3.41
CA ALA A 475 -2.50 -13.24 3.39
C ALA A 475 -3.30 -12.73 2.20
N VAL A 476 -3.17 -11.44 1.85
CA VAL A 476 -3.87 -10.84 0.72
C VAL A 476 -3.30 -11.35 -0.60
N LEU A 477 -1.98 -11.32 -0.76
CA LEU A 477 -1.30 -11.69 -2.00
C LEU A 477 -1.47 -13.18 -2.32
N MET A 478 -1.30 -14.07 -1.33
CA MET A 478 -1.48 -15.51 -1.54
C MET A 478 -2.93 -15.85 -1.85
N LYS A 479 -3.88 -15.26 -1.11
CA LYS A 479 -5.30 -15.44 -1.39
C LYS A 479 -5.65 -14.98 -2.80
N HIS A 480 -5.16 -13.81 -3.22
CA HIS A 480 -5.46 -13.28 -4.55
C HIS A 480 -4.79 -14.03 -5.69
N LEU A 481 -3.51 -14.40 -5.56
CA LEU A 481 -2.82 -15.20 -6.57
C LEU A 481 -3.56 -16.51 -6.80
N GLU A 482 -3.97 -17.18 -5.73
CA GLU A 482 -4.63 -18.47 -5.85
C GLU A 482 -6.10 -18.35 -6.31
N GLU A 483 -6.85 -17.36 -5.81
CA GLU A 483 -8.20 -17.07 -6.30
C GLU A 483 -8.17 -16.70 -7.79
N SER A 484 -7.20 -15.89 -8.22
CA SER A 484 -7.02 -15.51 -9.62
C SER A 484 -6.68 -16.71 -10.48
N HIS A 485 -5.76 -17.58 -10.06
CA HIS A 485 -5.42 -18.80 -10.80
C HIS A 485 -6.62 -19.74 -10.93
N LYS A 486 -7.33 -19.98 -9.82
CA LYS A 486 -8.55 -20.80 -9.77
C LYS A 486 -9.72 -20.20 -10.56
N GLN A 487 -9.78 -18.88 -10.73
CA GLN A 487 -10.78 -18.21 -11.56
C GLN A 487 -10.46 -18.34 -13.04
N LEU A 488 -9.18 -18.18 -13.43
CA LEU A 488 -8.74 -18.35 -14.81
C LEU A 488 -8.98 -19.79 -15.30
N GLU A 489 -8.66 -20.78 -14.48
CA GLU A 489 -8.97 -22.19 -14.77
C GLU A 489 -10.48 -22.43 -14.93
N ASP A 490 -11.29 -21.93 -13.99
CA ASP A 490 -12.75 -22.04 -14.07
C ASP A 490 -13.30 -21.36 -15.34
N GLU A 491 -12.87 -20.14 -15.66
CA GLU A 491 -13.34 -19.43 -16.87
C GLU A 491 -12.96 -20.19 -18.13
N HIS A 492 -11.74 -20.73 -18.21
CA HIS A 492 -11.30 -21.54 -19.33
C HIS A 492 -12.16 -22.79 -19.50
N ASP A 493 -12.37 -23.56 -18.44
CA ASP A 493 -13.23 -24.76 -18.48
C ASP A 493 -14.66 -24.44 -18.94
N MET A 494 -15.20 -23.32 -18.45
CA MET A 494 -16.56 -22.86 -18.77
C MET A 494 -16.69 -22.49 -20.24
N ASP A 495 -15.70 -21.79 -20.80
CA ASP A 495 -15.66 -21.39 -22.20
C ASP A 495 -15.58 -22.64 -23.10
N VAL A 496 -14.71 -23.59 -22.77
CA VAL A 496 -14.61 -24.88 -23.47
C VAL A 496 -15.94 -25.65 -23.43
N GLN A 497 -16.61 -25.67 -22.29
CA GLN A 497 -17.90 -26.36 -22.16
C GLN A 497 -19.02 -25.67 -22.95
N LEU A 498 -19.08 -24.33 -22.92
CA LEU A 498 -20.06 -23.55 -23.69
C LEU A 498 -19.84 -23.69 -25.20
N GLU A 499 -18.59 -23.69 -25.65
CA GLU A 499 -18.24 -23.87 -27.07
C GLU A 499 -18.69 -25.24 -27.58
N ARG A 500 -18.46 -26.31 -26.79
CA ARG A 500 -18.99 -27.65 -27.10
C ARG A 500 -20.51 -27.67 -27.20
N GLU A 501 -21.22 -27.12 -26.20
CA GLU A 501 -22.69 -27.05 -26.21
C GLU A 501 -23.23 -26.23 -27.40
N PHE A 502 -22.52 -25.16 -27.80
CA PHE A 502 -22.89 -24.32 -28.93
C PHE A 502 -22.74 -25.07 -30.26
N VAL A 503 -21.64 -25.78 -30.46
CA VAL A 503 -21.40 -26.63 -31.65
C VAL A 503 -22.47 -27.72 -31.74
N GLU A 504 -22.74 -28.44 -30.64
CA GLU A 504 -23.79 -29.46 -30.60
C GLU A 504 -25.17 -28.90 -30.95
N LYS A 505 -25.49 -27.70 -30.47
CA LYS A 505 -26.76 -27.03 -30.77
C LYS A 505 -26.85 -26.60 -32.24
N GLN A 506 -25.77 -26.10 -32.83
CA GLN A 506 -25.73 -25.75 -34.25
C GLN A 506 -25.89 -26.99 -35.13
N GLU A 507 -25.20 -28.08 -34.81
CA GLU A 507 -25.35 -29.34 -35.54
C GLU A 507 -26.79 -29.86 -35.47
N ARG A 508 -27.41 -29.82 -34.28
CA ARG A 508 -28.80 -30.23 -34.09
C ARG A 508 -29.77 -29.39 -34.91
N ASN A 509 -29.64 -28.05 -34.85
CA ASN A 509 -30.47 -27.14 -35.63
C ASN A 509 -30.29 -27.34 -37.14
N ALA A 510 -29.06 -27.57 -37.61
CA ALA A 510 -28.79 -27.85 -39.02
C ALA A 510 -29.44 -29.17 -39.48
N ARG A 511 -29.38 -30.22 -38.64
CA ARG A 511 -30.07 -31.50 -38.91
C ARG A 511 -31.60 -31.33 -38.95
N GLU A 512 -32.17 -30.59 -38.00
CA GLU A 512 -33.62 -30.31 -37.97
C GLU A 512 -34.07 -29.49 -39.18
N LEU A 513 -33.30 -28.48 -39.58
CA LEU A 513 -33.58 -27.69 -40.79
C LEU A 513 -33.47 -28.53 -42.06
N TYR A 514 -32.48 -29.42 -42.16
CA TYR A 514 -32.33 -30.33 -43.30
C TYR A 514 -33.51 -31.29 -43.43
N LEU A 515 -33.96 -31.87 -42.31
CA LEU A 515 -35.14 -32.73 -42.27
C LEU A 515 -36.42 -31.97 -42.64
N ALA A 516 -36.57 -30.72 -42.17
CA ALA A 516 -37.71 -29.88 -42.52
C ALA A 516 -37.73 -29.51 -44.02
N LEU A 517 -36.57 -29.20 -44.61
CA LEU A 517 -36.42 -28.96 -46.05
C LEU A 517 -36.74 -30.21 -46.88
N GLN A 518 -36.29 -31.40 -46.44
CA GLN A 518 -36.67 -32.66 -47.09
C GLN A 518 -38.18 -32.91 -47.03
N ALA A 519 -38.80 -32.71 -45.86
CA ALA A 519 -40.24 -32.87 -45.70
C ALA A 519 -41.03 -31.89 -46.57
N ASP A 520 -40.58 -30.65 -46.71
CA ASP A 520 -41.22 -29.66 -47.59
C ASP A 520 -41.07 -30.04 -49.08
N GLN A 521 -39.90 -30.54 -49.49
CA GLN A 521 -39.69 -31.06 -50.85
C GLN A 521 -40.58 -32.28 -51.15
N GLU A 522 -40.73 -33.20 -50.20
CA GLU A 522 -41.64 -34.35 -50.33
C GLU A 522 -43.11 -33.90 -50.41
N CYS A 523 -43.51 -32.92 -49.60
CA CYS A 523 -44.86 -32.35 -49.62
C CYS A 523 -45.16 -31.66 -50.97
N GLN A 524 -44.22 -30.88 -51.50
CA GLN A 524 -44.33 -30.26 -52.82
C GLN A 524 -44.39 -31.31 -53.96
N ALA A 525 -43.62 -32.40 -53.85
CA ALA A 525 -43.65 -33.49 -54.81
C ALA A 525 -45.00 -34.24 -54.79
N GLN A 526 -45.60 -34.42 -53.61
CA GLN A 526 -46.94 -34.99 -53.47
C GLN A 526 -48.03 -34.05 -54.00
N GLN A 527 -47.97 -32.75 -53.72
CA GLN A 527 -48.89 -31.77 -54.31
C GLN A 527 -48.85 -31.77 -55.84
N LYS A 528 -47.66 -31.84 -56.46
CA LYS A 528 -47.51 -31.99 -57.91
C LYS A 528 -48.16 -33.27 -58.44
N LYS A 529 -47.99 -34.42 -57.76
CA LYS A 529 -48.63 -35.69 -58.17
C LYS A 529 -50.16 -35.64 -58.06
N THR A 530 -50.70 -34.96 -57.04
CA THR A 530 -52.15 -34.80 -56.86
C THR A 530 -52.76 -33.85 -57.89
N LEU A 531 -52.07 -32.75 -58.24
CA LEU A 531 -52.49 -31.83 -59.32
C LEU A 531 -52.52 -32.48 -60.70
N VAL A 532 -51.64 -33.44 -60.98
CA VAL A 532 -51.65 -34.22 -62.23
C VAL A 532 -52.81 -35.22 -62.28
N LYS A 533 -53.27 -35.73 -61.13
CA LYS A 533 -54.42 -36.66 -61.05
C LYS A 533 -55.80 -35.99 -61.18
N VAL A 534 -55.91 -34.68 -60.96
CA VAL A 534 -57.19 -33.93 -61.07
C VAL A 534 -57.41 -33.35 -62.48
N ARG A 535 -56.45 -33.51 -63.40
CA ARG A 535 -56.50 -32.97 -64.77
C ARG A 535 -56.78 -34.01 -65.86
N PHE A 536 -57.24 -35.20 -65.47
CA PHE A 536 -57.69 -36.27 -66.37
C PHE A 536 -59.14 -36.63 -66.10
#